data_AF-A0A0B4CFR7-F1
#
_entry.id   AF-A0A0B4CFR7-F1
#
_cell.length_a   1.000
_cell.length_b   1.000
_cell.length_c   1.000
_cell.angle_alpha   90.00
_cell.angle_beta   90.00
_cell.angle_gamma   90.00
#
_symmetry.space_group_name_H-M   'P 1'
#
loop_
_entity.id
_entity.type
_entity.pdbx_description
1 polymer ?
#
loop_
_entity_poly.entity_id
_entity_poly.type
_entity_poly.pdbx_seq_one_letter_code
_entity_poly.pdbx_strand_id
1 'polypeptide(L)'
;MGGQVLGGGVVVLVAVALWMIYLLPSWHGRHQFNAAERNAVRLNQALRVLAETSETPQEVRLELNARTAMAQQRLARQAQTEREQAELARVRAELEVTKLQARAEAEAAAAREAAARAAARERARPEIRRAQARRRARLVVTLVAVAALALGAWGGVQLATTGAQLMLWLAGVLFVSCALLLQRMSRVQRRVVVREAVAPIERVAADVQDVALEAERSSWVPRELPRPLTVSAGSRAAAVLDEADAREALRRGAVEEAMRARAERQRPVTLQPRPAAHDDELVGGAAAGDAAIEAHVRRLLERRASGQ
;
A
#
# COMPACT_ATOMS: atom_id res chain seq x y z
N MET A 1 -6.79 13.23 -53.22
CA MET A 1 -7.01 12.29 -52.10
C MET A 1 -6.55 12.97 -50.82
N GLY A 2 -7.46 13.44 -49.95
CA GLY A 2 -7.05 14.25 -48.79
C GLY A 2 -8.13 14.57 -47.75
N GLY A 3 -9.23 13.81 -47.68
CA GLY A 3 -10.34 14.07 -46.75
C GLY A 3 -10.28 13.30 -45.41
N GLN A 4 -9.28 12.45 -45.20
CA GLN A 4 -9.39 11.38 -44.19
C GLN A 4 -8.93 11.76 -42.78
N VAL A 5 -8.19 12.86 -42.61
CA VAL A 5 -7.58 13.22 -41.31
C VAL A 5 -8.56 13.97 -40.39
N LEU A 6 -9.59 14.63 -40.94
CA LEU A 6 -10.70 15.22 -40.16
C LEU A 6 -11.78 14.17 -39.80
N GLY A 7 -11.94 13.12 -40.60
CA GLY A 7 -12.91 12.04 -40.34
C GLY A 7 -12.45 11.03 -39.28
N GLY A 8 -11.14 10.75 -39.19
CA GLY A 8 -10.61 9.73 -38.28
C GLY A 8 -10.85 10.02 -36.79
N GLY A 9 -10.74 11.28 -36.36
CA GLY A 9 -10.99 11.66 -34.96
C GLY A 9 -12.44 11.50 -34.52
N VAL A 10 -13.39 11.74 -35.42
CA VAL A 10 -14.83 11.58 -35.16
C VAL A 10 -15.19 10.10 -34.99
N VAL A 11 -14.61 9.22 -35.81
CA VAL A 11 -14.85 7.76 -35.74
C VAL A 11 -14.39 7.18 -34.40
N VAL A 12 -13.23 7.62 -33.88
CA VAL A 12 -12.73 7.18 -32.56
C VAL A 12 -13.63 7.63 -31.42
N LEU A 13 -14.12 8.89 -31.46
CA LEU A 13 -15.05 9.40 -30.46
C LEU A 13 -16.37 8.62 -30.43
N VAL A 14 -16.92 8.29 -31.61
CA VAL A 14 -18.15 7.49 -31.73
C VAL A 14 -17.93 6.08 -31.18
N ALA A 15 -16.79 5.45 -31.47
CA ALA A 15 -16.47 4.10 -30.97
C ALA A 15 -16.38 4.04 -29.42
N VAL A 16 -15.74 5.03 -28.79
CA VAL A 16 -15.63 5.11 -27.31
C VAL A 16 -16.99 5.37 -26.67
N ALA A 17 -17.81 6.24 -27.25
CA ALA A 17 -19.16 6.52 -26.75
C ALA A 17 -20.05 5.26 -26.80
N LEU A 18 -19.99 4.52 -27.91
CA LEU A 18 -20.73 3.26 -28.07
C LEU A 18 -20.26 2.19 -27.06
N TRP A 19 -18.95 2.12 -26.82
CA TRP A 19 -18.38 1.21 -25.83
C TRP A 19 -18.84 1.54 -24.40
N MET A 20 -18.88 2.82 -24.03
CA MET A 20 -19.40 3.28 -22.73
C MET A 20 -20.89 2.94 -22.56
N ILE A 21 -21.71 3.15 -23.60
CA ILE A 21 -23.13 2.79 -23.60
C ILE A 21 -23.34 1.29 -23.39
N TYR A 22 -22.48 0.46 -23.96
CA TYR A 22 -22.54 -0.98 -23.77
C TYR A 22 -22.07 -1.42 -22.37
N LEU A 23 -21.01 -0.80 -21.85
CA LEU A 23 -20.37 -1.26 -20.61
C LEU A 23 -21.04 -0.76 -19.33
N LEU A 24 -21.56 0.48 -19.31
CA LEU A 24 -22.19 1.09 -18.13
C LEU A 24 -23.36 0.26 -17.55
N PRO A 25 -24.34 -0.21 -18.35
CA PRO A 25 -25.49 -0.96 -17.82
C PRO A 25 -25.07 -2.30 -17.21
N SER A 26 -24.04 -2.95 -17.77
CA SER A 26 -23.58 -4.28 -17.35
C SER A 26 -22.99 -4.28 -15.93
N TRP A 27 -22.47 -3.14 -15.48
CA TRP A 27 -21.82 -2.99 -14.18
C TRP A 27 -22.82 -2.56 -13.10
N HIS A 28 -23.77 -1.70 -13.48
CA HIS A 28 -24.78 -1.18 -12.57
C HIS A 28 -25.76 -2.26 -12.09
N GLY A 29 -26.11 -3.23 -12.95
CA GLY A 29 -26.98 -4.35 -12.56
C GLY A 29 -26.38 -5.19 -11.43
N ARG A 30 -25.09 -5.53 -11.51
CA ARG A 30 -24.40 -6.40 -10.55
C ARG A 30 -24.30 -5.82 -9.13
N HIS A 31 -24.31 -4.50 -9.00
CA HIS A 31 -24.17 -3.84 -7.69
C HIS A 31 -25.50 -3.71 -6.94
N GLN A 32 -26.64 -3.67 -7.65
CA GLN A 32 -27.96 -3.56 -7.01
C GLN A 32 -28.46 -4.90 -6.44
N PHE A 33 -28.08 -6.03 -7.02
CA PHE A 33 -28.45 -7.37 -6.51
C PHE A 33 -27.87 -7.64 -5.10
N ASN A 34 -26.62 -7.22 -4.84
CA ASN A 34 -25.97 -7.40 -3.54
C ASN A 34 -26.61 -6.58 -2.39
N ALA A 35 -27.29 -5.48 -2.71
CA ALA A 35 -27.97 -4.65 -1.72
C ALA A 35 -29.35 -5.20 -1.33
N ALA A 36 -30.07 -5.79 -2.29
CA ALA A 36 -31.39 -6.37 -2.05
C ALA A 36 -31.32 -7.66 -1.21
N GLU A 37 -30.33 -8.53 -1.44
CA GLU A 37 -30.16 -9.78 -0.68
C GLU A 37 -29.91 -9.54 0.81
N ARG A 38 -29.11 -8.52 1.15
CA ARG A 38 -28.75 -8.21 2.56
C ARG A 38 -29.94 -7.65 3.35
N ASN A 39 -30.88 -6.97 2.69
CA ASN A 39 -32.08 -6.45 3.34
C ASN A 39 -33.09 -7.58 3.66
N ALA A 40 -33.20 -8.56 2.76
CA ALA A 40 -34.07 -9.73 2.96
C ALA A 40 -33.59 -10.63 4.12
N VAL A 41 -32.27 -10.83 4.27
CA VAL A 41 -31.71 -11.65 5.36
C VAL A 41 -31.96 -11.02 6.73
N ARG A 42 -31.82 -9.70 6.85
CA ARG A 42 -32.04 -8.98 8.13
C ARG A 42 -33.49 -9.04 8.59
N LEU A 43 -34.44 -8.93 7.66
CA LEU A 43 -35.87 -8.97 7.98
C LEU A 43 -36.29 -10.36 8.48
N ASN A 44 -35.84 -11.42 7.82
CA ASN A 44 -36.13 -12.80 8.23
C ASN A 44 -35.46 -13.16 9.57
N GLN A 45 -34.27 -12.62 9.84
CA GLN A 45 -33.60 -12.83 11.12
C GLN A 45 -34.27 -12.06 12.26
N ALA A 46 -34.79 -10.86 12.01
CA ALA A 46 -35.56 -10.12 13.00
C ALA A 46 -36.86 -10.83 13.37
N LEU A 47 -37.60 -11.36 12.39
CA LEU A 47 -38.85 -12.10 12.64
C LEU A 47 -38.61 -13.39 13.45
N ARG A 48 -37.49 -14.07 13.21
CA ARG A 48 -37.13 -15.28 13.95
C ARG A 48 -36.79 -15.01 15.41
N VAL A 49 -36.04 -13.94 15.68
CA VAL A 49 -35.66 -13.56 17.04
C VAL A 49 -36.88 -13.10 17.86
N LEU A 50 -37.83 -12.41 17.24
CA LEU A 50 -39.10 -12.04 17.89
C LEU A 50 -39.96 -13.26 18.25
N ALA A 51 -39.91 -14.32 17.44
CA ALA A 51 -40.64 -15.57 17.71
C ALA A 51 -39.99 -16.42 18.82
N GLU A 52 -38.68 -16.33 18.99
CA GLU A 52 -37.94 -17.08 20.03
C GLU A 52 -38.03 -16.45 21.43
N THR A 53 -38.52 -15.20 21.57
CA THR A 53 -38.60 -14.48 22.86
C THR A 53 -39.93 -14.59 23.63
N SER A 54 -40.93 -15.34 23.15
CA SER A 54 -42.28 -15.33 23.74
C SER A 54 -42.58 -16.45 24.76
N GLU A 55 -41.65 -17.37 25.05
CA GLU A 55 -41.95 -18.51 25.93
C GLU A 55 -41.14 -18.46 27.25
N THR A 56 -41.80 -18.12 28.37
CA THR A 56 -41.62 -18.68 29.76
C THR A 56 -42.25 -17.80 30.88
N PRO A 57 -42.66 -18.39 32.05
CA PRO A 57 -43.79 -17.95 32.90
C PRO A 57 -43.42 -17.04 34.09
N GLN A 58 -44.41 -16.27 34.59
CA GLN A 58 -44.24 -15.04 35.39
C GLN A 58 -44.07 -15.21 36.92
N GLU A 59 -44.21 -16.42 37.48
CA GLU A 59 -44.47 -16.55 38.92
C GLU A 59 -43.22 -16.78 39.80
N VAL A 60 -42.09 -17.26 39.23
CA VAL A 60 -40.81 -17.38 39.96
C VAL A 60 -39.94 -16.10 39.84
N ARG A 61 -40.44 -15.08 39.13
CA ARG A 61 -39.69 -13.86 38.79
C ARG A 61 -39.51 -12.91 39.98
N LEU A 62 -40.48 -12.82 40.89
CA LEU A 62 -40.54 -11.69 41.83
C LEU A 62 -39.48 -11.71 42.94
N GLU A 63 -39.04 -12.88 43.40
CA GLU A 63 -38.07 -12.98 44.51
C GLU A 63 -36.60 -13.05 44.05
N LEU A 64 -36.34 -13.58 42.85
CA LEU A 64 -35.02 -13.48 42.20
C LEU A 64 -34.79 -12.10 41.59
N ASN A 65 -35.83 -11.40 41.13
CA ASN A 65 -35.74 -10.09 40.48
C ASN A 65 -35.13 -8.99 41.36
N ALA A 66 -35.31 -8.98 42.69
CA ALA A 66 -34.74 -7.89 43.50
C ALA A 66 -33.19 -7.94 43.56
N ARG A 67 -32.62 -9.15 43.69
CA ARG A 67 -31.17 -9.35 43.68
C ARG A 67 -30.58 -9.34 42.27
N THR A 68 -31.28 -9.91 41.29
CA THR A 68 -30.84 -9.86 39.89
C THR A 68 -31.03 -8.47 39.27
N ALA A 69 -32.00 -7.66 39.69
CA ALA A 69 -32.15 -6.28 39.24
C ALA A 69 -30.99 -5.40 39.70
N MET A 70 -30.50 -5.57 40.93
CA MET A 70 -29.30 -4.85 41.41
C MET A 70 -28.03 -5.29 40.66
N ALA A 71 -27.88 -6.58 40.36
CA ALA A 71 -26.77 -7.10 39.55
C ALA A 71 -26.85 -6.59 38.10
N GLN A 72 -28.05 -6.58 37.50
CA GLN A 72 -28.30 -6.04 36.17
C GLN A 72 -28.13 -4.53 36.12
N GLN A 73 -28.50 -3.79 37.17
CA GLN A 73 -28.28 -2.35 37.27
C GLN A 73 -26.78 -2.02 37.35
N ARG A 74 -25.98 -2.84 38.05
CA ARG A 74 -24.52 -2.68 38.08
C ARG A 74 -23.89 -3.00 36.72
N LEU A 75 -24.30 -4.07 36.06
CA LEU A 75 -23.85 -4.41 34.70
C LEU A 75 -24.26 -3.35 33.68
N ALA A 76 -25.47 -2.79 33.79
CA ALA A 76 -25.94 -1.71 32.93
C ALA A 76 -25.12 -0.43 33.13
N ARG A 77 -24.79 -0.07 34.38
CA ARG A 77 -23.91 1.07 34.68
C ARG A 77 -22.49 0.85 34.16
N GLN A 78 -21.93 -0.35 34.33
CA GLN A 78 -20.61 -0.70 33.80
C GLN A 78 -20.59 -0.63 32.26
N ALA A 79 -21.59 -1.20 31.60
CA ALA A 79 -21.74 -1.12 30.15
C ALA A 79 -21.92 0.33 29.65
N GLN A 80 -22.61 1.19 30.41
CA GLN A 80 -22.70 2.63 30.11
C GLN A 80 -21.33 3.30 30.23
N THR A 81 -20.58 3.06 31.31
CA THR A 81 -19.24 3.65 31.47
C THR A 81 -18.25 3.17 30.42
N GLU A 82 -18.31 1.90 30.01
CA GLU A 82 -17.48 1.37 28.93
C GLU A 82 -17.82 2.01 27.58
N ARG A 83 -19.12 2.26 27.32
CA ARG A 83 -19.56 2.97 26.11
C ARG A 83 -19.07 4.41 26.10
N GLU A 84 -19.22 5.13 27.21
CA GLU A 84 -18.71 6.50 27.35
C GLU A 84 -17.19 6.55 27.14
N GLN A 85 -16.45 5.60 27.71
CA GLN A 85 -15.00 5.50 27.51
C GLN A 85 -14.64 5.17 26.05
N ALA A 86 -15.38 4.27 25.41
CA ALA A 86 -15.18 3.93 24.01
C ALA A 86 -15.49 5.13 23.08
N GLU A 87 -16.51 5.93 23.40
CA GLU A 87 -16.83 7.15 22.66
C GLU A 87 -15.74 8.21 22.83
N LEU A 88 -15.26 8.44 24.06
CA LEU A 88 -14.14 9.35 24.31
C LEU A 88 -12.85 8.88 23.61
N ALA A 89 -12.59 7.57 23.57
CA ALA A 89 -11.46 7.01 22.85
C ALA A 89 -11.59 7.22 21.33
N ARG A 90 -12.78 7.07 20.77
CA ARG A 90 -13.07 7.36 19.35
C ARG A 90 -12.85 8.83 19.02
N VAL A 91 -13.41 9.73 19.82
CA VAL A 91 -13.23 11.18 19.62
C VAL A 91 -11.74 11.56 19.70
N ARG A 92 -10.99 10.99 20.65
CA ARG A 92 -9.54 11.19 20.73
C ARG A 92 -8.82 10.67 19.50
N ALA A 93 -9.16 9.48 19.01
CA ALA A 93 -8.57 8.91 17.80
C ALA A 93 -8.86 9.77 16.57
N GLU A 94 -10.08 10.29 16.42
CA GLU A 94 -10.46 11.22 15.34
C GLU A 94 -9.68 12.54 15.44
N LEU A 95 -9.50 13.09 16.64
CA LEU A 95 -8.67 14.28 16.86
C LEU A 95 -7.19 14.04 16.50
N GLU A 96 -6.64 12.87 16.80
CA GLU A 96 -5.27 12.55 16.41
C GLU A 96 -5.13 12.36 14.90
N VAL A 97 -6.09 11.69 14.25
CA VAL A 97 -6.12 11.55 12.78
C VAL A 97 -6.23 12.92 12.10
N THR A 98 -7.11 13.80 12.58
CA THR A 98 -7.26 15.14 12.01
C THR A 98 -6.02 16.02 12.22
N LYS A 99 -5.35 15.92 13.38
CA LYS A 99 -4.05 16.60 13.59
C LYS A 99 -2.97 16.07 12.66
N LEU A 100 -2.89 14.76 12.45
CA LEU A 100 -1.93 14.16 11.53
C LEU A 100 -2.21 14.58 10.08
N GLN A 101 -3.48 14.62 9.68
CA GLN A 101 -3.90 15.14 8.38
C GLN A 101 -3.51 16.61 8.21
N ALA A 102 -3.80 17.46 9.20
CA ALA A 102 -3.43 18.87 9.17
C ALA A 102 -1.90 19.09 9.10
N ARG A 103 -1.11 18.27 9.80
CA ARG A 103 0.36 18.29 9.69
C ARG A 103 0.84 17.87 8.31
N ALA A 104 0.29 16.79 7.75
CA ALA A 104 0.63 16.34 6.42
C ALA A 104 0.25 17.38 5.34
N GLU A 105 -0.89 18.05 5.48
CA GLU A 105 -1.30 19.14 4.60
C GLU A 105 -0.37 20.36 4.71
N ALA A 106 0.05 20.72 5.92
CA ALA A 106 1.00 21.81 6.15
C ALA A 106 2.39 21.50 5.56
N GLU A 107 2.88 20.27 5.72
CA GLU A 107 4.13 19.82 5.11
C GLU A 107 4.04 19.80 3.58
N ALA A 108 2.91 19.33 3.02
CA ALA A 108 2.67 19.36 1.59
C ALA A 108 2.59 20.80 1.05
N ALA A 109 1.97 21.73 1.78
CA ALA A 109 1.93 23.15 1.42
C ALA A 109 3.33 23.78 1.45
N ALA A 110 4.12 23.52 2.51
CA ALA A 110 5.49 24.00 2.63
C ALA A 110 6.39 23.44 1.50
N ALA A 111 6.24 22.16 1.14
CA ALA A 111 6.95 21.55 0.04
C ALA A 111 6.58 22.19 -1.31
N ARG A 112 5.29 22.49 -1.54
CA ARG A 112 4.82 23.19 -2.74
C ARG A 112 5.40 24.61 -2.82
N GLU A 113 5.44 25.33 -1.71
CA GLU A 113 6.05 26.66 -1.66
C GLU A 113 7.56 26.61 -1.92
N ALA A 114 8.27 25.64 -1.32
CA ALA A 114 9.70 25.45 -1.56
C ALA A 114 9.98 25.11 -3.04
N ALA A 115 9.19 24.23 -3.64
CA ALA A 115 9.26 23.91 -5.06
C ALA A 115 8.95 25.12 -5.96
N ALA A 116 7.96 25.94 -5.59
CA ALA A 116 7.64 27.18 -6.31
C ALA A 116 8.78 28.20 -6.23
N ARG A 117 9.42 28.35 -5.06
CA ARG A 117 10.59 29.21 -4.87
C ARG A 117 11.81 28.70 -5.65
N ALA A 118 12.04 27.38 -5.67
CA ALA A 118 13.09 26.77 -6.49
C ALA A 118 12.84 26.99 -7.99
N ALA A 119 11.62 26.75 -8.47
CA ALA A 119 11.23 27.02 -9.84
C ALA A 119 11.31 28.52 -10.19
N ALA A 120 10.99 29.42 -9.27
CA ALA A 120 11.16 30.86 -9.45
C ALA A 120 12.64 31.26 -9.57
N ARG A 121 13.53 30.67 -8.77
CA ARG A 121 14.99 30.87 -8.85
C ARG A 121 15.56 30.36 -10.18
N GLU A 122 15.08 29.21 -10.67
CA GLU A 122 15.46 28.69 -11.98
C GLU A 122 14.96 29.59 -13.11
N ARG A 123 13.70 30.06 -13.05
CA ARG A 123 13.13 31.01 -14.01
C ARG A 123 13.79 32.40 -13.97
N ALA A 124 14.35 32.78 -12.82
CA ALA A 124 15.09 34.03 -12.64
C ALA A 124 16.47 34.01 -13.30
N ARG A 125 16.98 32.84 -13.75
CA ARG A 125 18.21 32.77 -14.54
C ARG A 125 18.01 33.54 -15.86
N PRO A 126 18.81 34.60 -16.13
CA PRO A 126 18.59 35.51 -17.26
C PRO A 126 18.75 34.85 -18.63
N GLU A 127 19.47 33.73 -18.70
CA GLU A 127 19.71 32.95 -19.91
C GLU A 127 18.45 32.26 -20.43
N ILE A 128 17.61 31.72 -19.53
CA ILE A 128 16.36 31.03 -19.89
C ILE A 128 15.33 32.04 -20.41
N ARG A 129 15.25 33.25 -19.83
CA ARG A 129 14.35 34.32 -20.28
C ARG A 129 14.68 34.79 -21.69
N ARG A 130 15.98 34.94 -22.01
CA ARG A 130 16.43 35.30 -23.36
C ARG A 130 16.15 34.19 -24.38
N ALA A 131 16.30 32.92 -23.99
CA ALA A 131 15.99 31.78 -24.85
C ALA A 131 14.47 31.63 -25.11
N GLN A 132 13.63 31.82 -24.08
CA GLN A 132 12.17 31.73 -24.21
C GLN A 132 11.57 32.90 -24.98
N ALA A 133 12.06 34.14 -24.79
CA ALA A 133 11.65 35.29 -25.60
C ALA A 133 11.91 35.06 -27.09
N ARG A 134 13.05 34.45 -27.43
CA ARG A 134 13.39 34.07 -28.82
C ARG A 134 12.50 32.95 -29.36
N ARG A 135 12.09 31.98 -28.54
CA ARG A 135 11.13 30.93 -28.93
C ARG A 135 9.72 31.48 -29.14
N ARG A 136 9.25 32.40 -28.29
CA ARG A 136 7.94 33.06 -28.43
C ARG A 136 7.89 33.95 -29.67
N ALA A 137 8.95 34.72 -29.93
CA ALA A 137 9.07 35.49 -31.16
C ALA A 137 8.97 34.59 -32.40
N ARG A 138 9.61 33.41 -32.38
CA ARG A 138 9.48 32.43 -33.49
C ARG A 138 8.07 31.91 -33.67
N LEU A 139 7.36 31.56 -32.60
CA LEU A 139 5.98 31.08 -32.70
C LEU A 139 5.05 32.13 -33.30
N VAL A 140 5.20 33.40 -32.88
CA VAL A 140 4.42 34.52 -33.43
C VAL A 140 4.75 34.71 -34.91
N VAL A 141 6.03 34.72 -35.28
CA VAL A 141 6.44 34.90 -36.68
C VAL A 141 5.98 33.70 -37.54
N THR A 142 6.04 32.46 -37.05
CA THR A 142 5.47 31.30 -37.77
C THR A 142 3.96 31.39 -37.92
N LEU A 143 3.24 31.81 -36.87
CA LEU A 143 1.79 32.00 -36.94
C LEU A 143 1.41 33.08 -37.95
N VAL A 144 2.15 34.19 -37.96
CA VAL A 144 1.96 35.26 -38.95
C VAL A 144 2.28 34.77 -40.37
N ALA A 145 3.32 33.96 -40.56
CA ALA A 145 3.62 33.36 -41.87
C ALA A 145 2.53 32.40 -42.35
N VAL A 146 1.96 31.58 -41.45
CA VAL A 146 0.84 30.67 -41.77
C VAL A 146 -0.43 31.46 -42.06
N ALA A 147 -0.71 32.52 -41.29
CA ALA A 147 -1.84 33.41 -41.56
C ALA A 147 -1.69 34.13 -42.90
N ALA A 148 -0.48 34.60 -43.25
CA ALA A 148 -0.18 35.20 -44.55
C ALA A 148 -0.38 34.20 -45.70
N LEU A 149 0.01 32.93 -45.52
CA LEU A 149 -0.26 31.86 -46.49
C LEU A 149 -1.75 31.58 -46.65
N ALA A 150 -2.50 31.50 -45.56
CA ALA A 150 -3.95 31.29 -45.59
C ALA A 150 -4.67 32.45 -46.28
N LEU A 151 -4.28 33.69 -45.99
CA LEU A 151 -4.79 34.89 -46.66
C LEU A 151 -4.37 34.95 -48.13
N GLY A 152 -3.17 34.49 -48.48
CA GLY A 152 -2.72 34.40 -49.87
C GLY A 152 -3.49 33.33 -50.67
N ALA A 153 -3.76 32.17 -50.08
CA ALA A 153 -4.59 31.12 -50.68
C ALA A 153 -6.03 31.61 -50.87
N TRP A 154 -6.60 32.29 -49.86
CA TRP A 154 -7.91 32.93 -49.95
C TRP A 154 -7.94 34.05 -51.01
N GLY A 155 -6.87 34.86 -51.07
CA GLY A 155 -6.67 35.90 -52.08
C GLY A 155 -6.57 35.35 -53.50
N GLY A 156 -5.98 34.16 -53.68
CA GLY A 156 -5.95 33.45 -54.96
C GLY A 156 -7.34 33.04 -55.46
N VAL A 157 -8.22 32.60 -54.56
CA VAL A 157 -9.63 32.31 -54.87
C VAL A 157 -10.39 33.60 -55.20
N GLN A 158 -10.12 34.70 -54.47
CA GLN A 158 -10.67 36.05 -54.75
C GLN A 158 -10.19 36.63 -56.09
N LEU A 159 -8.94 36.39 -56.50
CA LEU A 159 -8.43 36.88 -57.79
C LEU A 159 -9.23 36.31 -58.98
N ALA A 160 -9.71 35.07 -58.86
CA ALA A 160 -10.55 34.44 -59.87
C ALA A 160 -11.95 35.08 -59.99
N THR A 161 -12.39 35.84 -58.98
CA THR A 161 -13.74 36.45 -58.94
C THR A 161 -13.73 37.96 -59.12
N THR A 162 -12.71 38.69 -58.64
CA THR A 162 -12.66 40.18 -58.67
C THR A 162 -11.44 40.78 -59.37
N GLY A 163 -10.44 39.99 -59.77
CA GLY A 163 -9.25 40.48 -60.50
C GLY A 163 -8.32 41.40 -59.69
N ALA A 164 -8.53 41.54 -58.38
CA ALA A 164 -7.74 42.43 -57.52
C ALA A 164 -6.37 41.81 -57.16
N GLN A 165 -5.37 42.06 -58.01
CA GLN A 165 -3.98 41.56 -57.86
C GLN A 165 -3.23 42.12 -56.64
N LEU A 166 -3.60 43.32 -56.16
CA LEU A 166 -2.90 44.02 -55.08
C LEU A 166 -2.86 43.22 -53.76
N MET A 167 -3.91 42.45 -53.47
CA MET A 167 -4.02 41.68 -52.23
C MET A 167 -3.09 40.47 -52.20
N LEU A 168 -2.84 39.86 -53.37
CA LEU A 168 -1.85 38.79 -53.55
C LEU A 168 -0.42 39.30 -53.43
N TRP A 169 -0.11 40.47 -54.02
CA TRP A 169 1.20 41.10 -53.87
C TRP A 169 1.50 41.45 -52.40
N LEU A 170 0.52 42.00 -51.68
CA LEU A 170 0.67 42.35 -50.27
C LEU A 170 0.90 41.09 -49.39
N ALA A 171 0.12 40.03 -49.62
CA ALA A 171 0.27 38.76 -48.91
C ALA A 171 1.62 38.08 -49.23
N GLY A 172 2.06 38.14 -50.49
CA GLY A 172 3.36 37.64 -50.93
C GLY A 172 4.54 38.38 -50.29
N VAL A 173 4.52 39.72 -50.28
CA VAL A 173 5.55 40.54 -49.62
C VAL A 173 5.59 40.29 -48.11
N LEU A 174 4.43 40.17 -47.47
CA LEU A 174 4.33 39.81 -46.06
C LEU A 174 4.91 38.40 -45.78
N PHE A 175 4.61 37.43 -46.63
CA PHE A 175 5.14 36.08 -46.49
C PHE A 175 6.67 36.03 -46.67
N VAL A 176 7.20 36.70 -47.70
CA VAL A 176 8.65 36.75 -47.98
C VAL A 176 9.41 37.46 -46.85
N SER A 177 8.89 38.58 -46.34
CA SER A 177 9.50 39.29 -45.20
C SER A 177 9.50 38.43 -43.94
N CYS A 178 8.42 37.68 -43.69
CA CYS A 178 8.34 36.72 -42.59
C CYS A 178 9.38 35.60 -42.77
N ALA A 179 9.46 34.98 -43.95
CA ALA A 179 10.41 33.92 -44.26
C ALA A 179 11.88 34.36 -44.08
N LEU A 180 12.22 35.59 -44.50
CA LEU A 180 13.56 36.17 -44.31
C LEU A 180 13.90 36.39 -42.83
N LEU A 181 12.94 36.82 -42.00
CA LEU A 181 13.12 36.94 -40.56
C LEU A 181 13.37 35.58 -39.89
N LEU A 182 12.62 34.54 -40.29
CA LEU A 182 12.86 33.16 -39.84
C LEU A 182 14.25 32.65 -40.24
N GLN A 183 14.67 32.90 -41.49
CA GLN A 183 15.97 32.46 -42.00
C GLN A 183 17.13 33.16 -41.29
N ARG A 184 17.03 34.47 -41.00
CA ARG A 184 18.02 35.18 -40.18
C ARG A 184 18.08 34.63 -38.75
N MET A 185 16.92 34.37 -38.14
CA MET A 185 16.86 33.78 -36.79
C MET A 185 17.37 32.34 -36.70
N SER A 186 17.25 31.53 -37.76
CA SER A 186 17.77 30.15 -37.79
C SER A 186 19.29 30.11 -37.96
N ARG A 187 19.86 31.01 -38.77
CA ARG A 187 21.31 31.17 -38.94
C ARG A 187 22.01 31.60 -37.65
N VAL A 188 21.43 32.54 -36.90
CA VAL A 188 21.99 32.97 -35.60
C VAL A 188 21.96 31.83 -34.57
N GLN A 189 20.95 30.97 -34.58
CA GLN A 189 20.93 29.81 -33.68
C GLN A 189 21.96 28.75 -34.03
N ARG A 190 22.19 28.46 -35.31
CA ARG A 190 23.30 27.56 -35.69
C ARG A 190 24.65 28.10 -35.20
N ARG A 191 24.82 29.42 -35.14
CA ARG A 191 26.04 30.06 -34.64
C ARG A 191 26.15 30.11 -33.11
N VAL A 192 25.04 30.06 -32.39
CA VAL A 192 24.99 30.10 -30.91
C VAL A 192 24.98 28.70 -30.29
N VAL A 193 24.45 27.69 -30.98
CA VAL A 193 24.52 26.28 -30.55
C VAL A 193 25.94 25.72 -30.71
N VAL A 194 26.72 26.28 -31.64
CA VAL A 194 28.16 26.00 -31.73
C VAL A 194 28.88 26.87 -30.72
N ARG A 195 29.19 26.27 -29.56
CA ARG A 195 30.29 26.63 -28.66
C ARG A 195 29.98 27.74 -27.65
N GLU A 196 29.26 27.37 -26.60
CA GLU A 196 29.77 27.67 -25.26
C GLU A 196 30.93 26.69 -25.02
N ALA A 197 32.13 27.05 -25.48
CA ALA A 197 33.31 26.39 -24.96
C ALA A 197 33.36 26.78 -23.49
N VAL A 198 32.96 25.87 -22.61
CA VAL A 198 33.40 25.89 -21.22
C VAL A 198 34.89 26.15 -21.29
N ALA A 199 35.33 27.34 -20.86
CA ALA A 199 36.74 27.64 -20.80
C ALA A 199 37.40 26.48 -20.04
N PRO A 200 38.46 25.85 -20.57
CA PRO A 200 39.15 24.81 -19.85
C PRO A 200 39.57 25.43 -18.52
N ILE A 201 38.97 24.95 -17.43
CA ILE A 201 39.40 25.30 -16.09
C ILE A 201 40.80 24.69 -16.00
N GLU A 202 41.81 25.52 -16.19
CA GLU A 202 43.19 25.15 -15.91
C GLU A 202 43.22 24.87 -14.41
N ARG A 203 43.08 23.58 -14.07
CA ARG A 203 43.29 23.11 -12.71
C ARG A 203 44.79 23.24 -12.48
N VAL A 204 45.21 24.44 -12.09
CA VAL A 204 46.46 24.61 -11.38
C VAL A 204 46.33 23.69 -10.18
N ALA A 205 47.14 22.64 -10.16
CA ALA A 205 47.32 21.83 -8.97
C ALA A 205 47.90 22.78 -7.92
N ALA A 206 47.02 23.41 -7.13
CA ALA A 206 47.41 23.94 -5.85
C ALA A 206 47.91 22.72 -5.08
N ASP A 207 49.17 22.74 -4.69
CA ASP A 207 49.67 21.76 -3.75
C ASP A 207 48.93 22.06 -2.44
N VAL A 208 47.85 21.31 -2.18
CA VAL A 208 46.96 21.56 -1.04
C VAL A 208 47.62 21.09 0.26
N GLN A 209 48.86 20.58 0.19
CA GLN A 209 49.49 19.88 1.29
C GLN A 209 51.01 20.07 1.28
N ASP A 210 51.48 21.05 2.06
CA ASP A 210 52.90 21.38 2.26
C ASP A 210 53.68 20.34 3.09
N VAL A 211 53.18 19.10 3.19
CA VAL A 211 53.81 18.02 3.95
C VAL A 211 54.46 17.07 2.96
N ALA A 212 55.79 17.04 2.97
CA ALA A 212 56.56 16.03 2.25
C ALA A 212 56.23 14.65 2.84
N LEU A 213 55.27 13.97 2.22
CA LEU A 213 55.00 12.57 2.52
C LEU A 213 56.20 11.78 1.99
N GLU A 214 56.98 11.19 2.89
CA GLU A 214 57.97 10.19 2.50
C GLU A 214 57.26 9.16 1.63
N ALA A 215 57.75 8.98 0.40
CA ALA A 215 57.25 7.97 -0.51
C ALA A 215 57.70 6.59 -0.03
N GLU A 216 57.17 6.16 1.12
CA GLU A 216 57.19 4.78 1.54
C GLU A 216 56.52 4.02 0.40
N ARG A 217 57.29 3.20 -0.31
CA ARG A 217 56.81 2.47 -1.49
C ARG A 217 55.75 1.49 -1.00
N SER A 218 54.51 1.95 -0.97
CA SER A 218 53.36 1.14 -0.66
C SER A 218 53.32 0.02 -1.69
N SER A 219 53.65 -1.19 -1.27
CA SER A 219 53.46 -2.37 -2.10
C SER A 219 52.00 -2.41 -2.52
N TRP A 220 51.76 -2.68 -3.80
CA TRP A 220 50.41 -2.74 -4.33
C TRP A 220 49.61 -3.79 -3.55
N VAL A 221 48.63 -3.33 -2.76
CA VAL A 221 47.68 -4.21 -2.06
C VAL A 221 46.46 -4.35 -2.97
N PRO A 222 46.05 -5.58 -3.33
CA PRO A 222 44.84 -5.80 -4.12
C PRO A 222 43.64 -5.17 -3.39
N ARG A 223 42.91 -4.31 -4.10
CA ARG A 223 41.72 -3.70 -3.54
C ARG A 223 40.64 -4.77 -3.41
N GLU A 224 40.11 -4.95 -2.20
CA GLU A 224 38.99 -5.88 -1.99
C GLU A 224 37.82 -5.50 -2.91
N LEU A 225 37.22 -6.52 -3.54
CA LEU A 225 36.04 -6.31 -4.35
C LEU A 225 34.92 -5.73 -3.46
N PRO A 226 34.10 -4.81 -4.00
CA PRO A 226 32.98 -4.27 -3.25
C PRO A 226 32.08 -5.42 -2.77
N ARG A 227 31.76 -5.39 -1.48
CA ARG A 227 30.93 -6.42 -0.84
C ARG A 227 29.60 -6.55 -1.58
N PRO A 228 29.14 -7.79 -1.87
CA PRO A 228 27.87 -7.98 -2.57
C PRO A 228 26.72 -7.35 -1.79
N LEU A 229 25.76 -6.77 -2.53
CA LEU A 229 24.62 -6.05 -1.97
C LEU A 229 23.72 -6.93 -1.08
N THR A 230 23.78 -8.25 -1.21
CA THR A 230 23.07 -9.18 -0.32
C THR A 230 23.63 -9.21 1.10
N VAL A 231 24.90 -8.84 1.28
CA VAL A 231 25.61 -8.88 2.58
C VAL A 231 25.86 -7.47 3.14
N SER A 232 25.61 -6.43 2.35
CA SER A 232 25.68 -5.04 2.82
C SER A 232 24.43 -4.71 3.64
N ALA A 233 24.61 -4.36 4.91
CA ALA A 233 23.53 -3.87 5.76
C ALA A 233 22.85 -2.64 5.12
N GLY A 234 21.51 -2.64 5.07
CA GLY A 234 20.71 -1.54 4.51
C GLY A 234 20.53 -1.55 2.98
N SER A 235 21.08 -2.54 2.28
CA SER A 235 20.79 -2.74 0.86
C SER A 235 19.40 -3.37 0.64
N ARG A 236 18.72 -3.00 -0.46
CA ARG A 236 17.45 -3.62 -0.86
C ARG A 236 17.55 -5.12 -1.06
N ALA A 237 18.69 -5.62 -1.54
CA ALA A 237 18.88 -7.05 -1.73
C ALA A 237 19.01 -7.80 -0.40
N ALA A 238 19.60 -7.17 0.63
CA ALA A 238 19.64 -7.73 1.98
C ALA A 238 18.24 -7.77 2.60
N ALA A 239 17.46 -6.68 2.47
CA ALA A 239 16.10 -6.61 3.02
C ALA A 239 15.14 -7.69 2.45
N VAL A 240 15.29 -8.07 1.18
CA VAL A 240 14.48 -9.15 0.56
C VAL A 240 14.84 -10.51 1.14
N LEU A 241 16.13 -10.75 1.43
CA LEU A 241 16.57 -11.99 2.08
C LEU A 241 16.12 -12.04 3.55
N ASP A 242 16.23 -10.93 4.28
CA ASP A 242 15.75 -10.83 5.66
C ASP A 242 14.23 -11.12 5.76
N GLU A 243 13.45 -10.65 4.79
CA GLU A 243 12.01 -10.96 4.71
C GLU A 243 11.76 -12.46 4.41
N ALA A 244 12.56 -13.07 3.53
CA ALA A 244 12.47 -14.50 3.25
C ALA A 244 12.81 -15.33 4.49
N ASP A 245 13.88 -14.99 5.19
CA ASP A 245 14.33 -15.65 6.42
C ASP A 245 13.29 -15.51 7.54
N ALA A 246 12.66 -14.34 7.67
CA ALA A 246 11.56 -14.12 8.61
C ALA A 246 10.35 -15.02 8.31
N ARG A 247 9.98 -15.17 7.02
CA ARG A 247 8.90 -16.07 6.61
C ARG A 247 9.25 -17.54 6.89
N GLU A 248 10.49 -17.94 6.67
CA GLU A 248 10.94 -19.30 7.00
C GLU A 248 10.99 -19.57 8.50
N ALA A 249 11.39 -18.58 9.30
CA ALA A 249 11.34 -18.66 10.76
C ALA A 249 9.91 -18.85 11.28
N LEU A 250 8.94 -18.13 10.72
CA LEU A 250 7.52 -18.31 11.04
C LEU A 250 7.02 -19.71 10.66
N ARG A 251 7.40 -20.23 9.49
CA ARG A 251 7.05 -21.60 9.07
C ARG A 251 7.66 -22.64 10.01
N ARG A 252 8.93 -22.49 10.39
CA ARG A 252 9.59 -23.39 11.34
C ARG A 252 8.91 -23.34 12.71
N GLY A 253 8.61 -22.15 13.22
CA GLY A 253 7.86 -21.98 14.47
C GLY A 253 6.49 -22.66 14.43
N ALA A 254 5.73 -22.48 13.33
CA ALA A 254 4.43 -23.13 13.17
C ALA A 254 4.54 -24.67 13.12
N VAL A 255 5.57 -25.21 12.47
CA VAL A 255 5.83 -26.65 12.45
C VAL A 255 6.20 -27.16 13.84
N GLU A 256 7.06 -26.44 14.57
CA GLU A 256 7.44 -26.78 15.94
C GLU A 256 6.25 -26.76 16.90
N GLU A 257 5.39 -25.74 16.81
CA GLU A 257 4.16 -25.67 17.60
C GLU A 257 3.19 -26.80 17.27
N ALA A 258 3.02 -27.13 15.98
CA ALA A 258 2.18 -28.27 15.56
C ALA A 258 2.73 -29.60 16.09
N MET A 259 4.06 -29.77 16.10
CA MET A 259 4.72 -30.94 16.68
C MET A 259 4.53 -31.01 18.20
N ARG A 260 4.67 -29.88 18.92
CA ARG A 260 4.42 -29.80 20.37
C ARG A 260 2.97 -30.14 20.71
N ALA A 261 2.00 -29.57 19.99
CA ALA A 261 0.59 -29.87 20.18
C ALA A 261 0.27 -31.35 19.94
N ARG A 262 0.94 -31.99 18.97
CA ARG A 262 0.80 -33.43 18.73
C ARG A 262 1.42 -34.26 19.86
N ALA A 263 2.59 -33.86 20.35
CA ALA A 263 3.24 -34.51 21.49
C ALA A 263 2.42 -34.41 22.78
N GLU A 264 1.78 -33.27 23.05
CA GLU A 264 0.88 -33.09 24.20
C GLU A 264 -0.35 -33.99 24.11
N ARG A 265 -0.96 -34.12 22.92
CA ARG A 265 -2.10 -35.04 22.71
C ARG A 265 -1.72 -36.51 22.86
N GLN A 266 -0.49 -36.85 22.48
CA GLN A 266 0.03 -38.22 22.58
C GLN A 266 0.67 -38.51 23.93
N ARG A 267 0.70 -37.54 24.86
CA ARG A 267 1.31 -37.72 26.17
C ARG A 267 0.52 -38.78 26.94
N PRO A 268 1.12 -39.93 27.27
CA PRO A 268 0.43 -40.97 28.02
C PRO A 268 0.06 -40.42 29.42
N VAL A 269 -1.14 -40.77 29.89
CA VAL A 269 -1.59 -40.42 31.24
C VAL A 269 -0.62 -41.06 32.24
N THR A 270 0.16 -40.23 32.94
CA THR A 270 1.00 -40.70 34.03
C THR A 270 0.09 -41.09 35.18
N LEU A 271 -0.13 -42.40 35.36
CA LEU A 271 -0.76 -42.92 36.57
C LEU A 271 0.14 -42.54 37.74
N GLN A 272 -0.41 -41.82 38.73
CA GLN A 272 0.30 -41.59 39.98
C GLN A 272 0.60 -42.97 40.60
N PRO A 273 1.86 -43.27 41.00
CA PRO A 273 2.13 -44.50 41.71
C PRO A 273 1.25 -44.50 42.97
N ARG A 274 0.39 -45.50 43.08
CA ARG A 274 -0.49 -45.67 44.23
C ARG A 274 0.40 -45.75 45.48
N PRO A 275 0.17 -44.95 46.53
CA PRO A 275 0.88 -45.13 47.79
C PRO A 275 0.69 -46.57 48.26
N ALA A 276 1.79 -47.24 48.63
CA ALA A 276 1.82 -48.62 49.12
C ALA A 276 1.17 -48.75 50.51
N ALA A 277 -0.12 -48.47 50.59
CA ALA A 277 -0.92 -48.59 51.79
C ALA A 277 -2.22 -49.32 51.42
N HIS A 278 -2.09 -50.64 51.21
CA HIS A 278 -3.10 -51.70 51.36
C HIS A 278 -2.70 -52.93 50.54
N ASP A 279 -1.50 -53.46 50.76
CA ASP A 279 -1.14 -54.81 50.28
C ASP A 279 -1.56 -55.90 51.30
N ASP A 280 -2.04 -55.52 52.48
CA ASP A 280 -2.50 -56.46 53.52
C ASP A 280 -3.93 -57.00 53.30
N GLU A 281 -4.71 -56.42 52.38
CA GLU A 281 -6.12 -56.79 52.18
C GLU A 281 -6.38 -57.64 50.92
N LEU A 282 -5.35 -57.92 50.11
CA LEU A 282 -5.45 -58.89 49.00
C LEU A 282 -4.84 -60.24 49.39
N VAL A 283 -5.38 -60.83 50.46
CA VAL A 283 -5.20 -62.26 50.74
C VAL A 283 -6.03 -63.05 49.72
N GLY A 284 -5.41 -63.39 48.59
CA GLY A 284 -6.01 -64.28 47.58
C GLY A 284 -5.66 -64.02 46.12
N GLY A 285 -4.74 -63.10 45.83
CA GLY A 285 -4.17 -62.97 44.48
C GLY A 285 -3.02 -63.95 44.26
N ALA A 286 -2.78 -64.34 42.99
CA ALA A 286 -1.76 -65.31 42.55
C ALA A 286 -0.28 -65.00 42.91
N ALA A 287 -0.04 -64.00 43.76
CA ALA A 287 1.26 -63.64 44.35
C ALA A 287 1.34 -63.95 45.87
N ALA A 288 0.30 -64.53 46.47
CA ALA A 288 0.35 -64.99 47.85
C ALA A 288 1.25 -66.24 47.92
N GLY A 289 2.48 -66.08 48.41
CA GLY A 289 3.44 -67.17 48.53
C GLY A 289 2.94 -68.32 49.41
N ASP A 290 3.53 -69.51 49.22
CA ASP A 290 3.10 -70.79 49.81
C ASP A 290 2.86 -70.72 51.34
N ALA A 291 3.64 -69.92 52.07
CA ALA A 291 3.47 -69.73 53.51
C ALA A 291 2.13 -69.08 53.90
N ALA A 292 1.61 -68.16 53.09
CA ALA A 292 0.32 -67.52 53.32
C ALA A 292 -0.85 -68.48 53.05
N ILE A 293 -0.68 -69.35 52.06
CA ILE A 293 -1.64 -70.42 51.71
C ILE A 293 -1.67 -71.46 52.84
N GLU A 294 -0.51 -71.91 53.34
CA GLU A 294 -0.44 -72.86 54.46
C GLU A 294 -1.09 -72.30 55.75
N ALA A 295 -0.87 -71.02 56.06
CA ALA A 295 -1.50 -70.36 57.20
C ALA A 295 -3.02 -70.21 57.03
N HIS A 296 -3.51 -70.09 55.79
CA HIS A 296 -4.93 -70.08 55.49
C HIS A 296 -5.56 -71.47 55.65
N VAL A 297 -4.89 -72.52 55.14
CA VAL A 297 -5.34 -73.91 55.27
C VAL A 297 -5.36 -74.35 56.74
N ARG A 298 -4.35 -73.97 57.53
CA ARG A 298 -4.31 -74.29 58.97
C ARG A 298 -5.48 -73.68 59.73
N ARG A 299 -5.83 -72.42 59.43
CA ARG A 299 -7.02 -71.74 59.99
C ARG A 299 -8.36 -72.36 59.55
N LEU A 300 -8.42 -72.91 58.34
CA LEU A 300 -9.60 -73.64 57.84
C LEU A 300 -9.78 -74.98 58.56
N LEU A 301 -8.68 -75.69 58.83
CA LEU A 301 -8.69 -76.95 59.57
C LEU A 301 -9.02 -76.76 61.05
N GLU A 302 -8.51 -75.70 61.68
CA GLU A 302 -8.86 -75.33 63.05
C GLU A 302 -10.35 -74.99 63.20
N ARG A 303 -10.93 -74.24 62.26
CA ARG A 303 -12.38 -73.97 62.25
C ARG A 303 -13.20 -75.25 62.15
N ARG A 304 -12.81 -76.16 61.25
CA ARG A 304 -13.48 -77.45 61.07
C ARG A 304 -13.38 -78.34 62.31
N ALA A 305 -12.25 -78.31 63.02
CA ALA A 305 -12.06 -79.04 64.28
C ALA A 305 -12.87 -78.44 65.44
N SER A 306 -13.13 -77.12 65.42
CA SER A 306 -13.95 -76.42 66.41
C SER A 306 -15.46 -76.55 66.19
N GLY A 307 -15.91 -77.23 65.12
CA GLY A 307 -17.32 -77.51 64.86
C GLY A 307 -18.20 -76.30 64.51
N GLN A 308 -17.60 -75.21 64.02
CA GLN A 308 -18.29 -74.07 63.40
C GLN A 308 -18.20 -74.12 61.88
#